data_AF-A0A2I0H139-F1
#
_entry.id   AF-A0A2I0H139-F1
#
_cell.length_a   1.000
_cell.length_b   1.000
_cell.length_c   1.000
_cell.angle_alpha   90.00
_cell.angle_beta   90.00
_cell.angle_gamma   90.00
#
_symmetry.space_group_name_H-M   'P 1'
#
loop_
_entity.id
_entity.type
_entity.pdbx_description
1 polymer ?
#
loop_
_entity_poly.entity_id
_entity_poly.type
_entity_poly.pdbx_seq_one_letter_code
_entity_poly.pdbx_strand_id
1 'polypeptide(L)' 'MKIDVKTTCKYCEKPTIRTIPKRKKLKPDQKYYFTYYYKCTDYPKCRGIFHVEEAKVWVD' A
#
# COMPACT_ATOMS: atom_id res chain seq x y z
N MET A 1 14.65 3.96 8.91
CA MET A 1 13.47 3.33 8.30
C MET A 1 13.87 1.92 7.85
N LYS A 2 13.33 0.86 8.47
CA LYS A 2 13.54 -0.50 7.96
C LYS A 2 12.73 -0.65 6.68
N ILE A 3 13.41 -0.85 5.56
CA ILE A 3 12.76 -1.13 4.27
C ILE A 3 12.37 -2.60 4.32
N ASP A 4 11.11 -2.89 4.63
CA ASP A 4 10.55 -4.23 4.48
C ASP A 4 10.47 -4.55 2.97
N VAL A 5 11.54 -5.12 2.42
CA VAL A 5 11.65 -5.59 1.02
C VAL A 5 10.86 -6.89 0.86
N LYS A 6 9.60 -6.92 1.31
CA LYS A 6 8.73 -8.08 1.11
C LYS A 6 8.21 -8.14 -0.33
N THR A 7 8.26 -7.02 -1.06
CA THR A 7 7.64 -6.90 -2.39
C THR A 7 8.41 -5.94 -3.29
N THR A 8 8.74 -6.38 -4.49
CA THR A 8 9.27 -5.53 -5.58
C THR A 8 8.14 -4.90 -6.38
N CYS A 9 8.40 -3.74 -6.96
CA CYS A 9 7.46 -3.03 -7.82
C CYS A 9 7.23 -3.84 -9.10
N LYS A 10 5.98 -4.17 -9.43
CA LYS A 10 5.66 -4.95 -10.63
C LYS A 10 6.00 -4.27 -11.96
N TYR A 11 6.27 -2.97 -11.95
CA TYR A 11 6.51 -2.18 -13.17
C TYR A 11 7.98 -1.95 -13.48
N CYS A 12 8.81 -1.78 -12.45
CA CYS A 12 10.23 -1.44 -12.61
C CYS A 12 11.15 -2.30 -11.75
N GLU A 13 10.59 -3.31 -11.07
CA GLU A 13 11.29 -4.29 -10.24
C GLU A 13 12.09 -3.70 -9.06
N LYS A 14 12.02 -2.38 -8.86
CA LYS A 14 12.62 -1.69 -7.72
C LYS A 14 11.93 -2.05 -6.41
N PRO A 15 12.60 -1.90 -5.25
CA PRO A 15 11.98 -2.13 -3.96
C PRO A 15 10.72 -1.29 -3.75
N THR A 16 9.83 -1.76 -2.89
CA THR A 16 8.70 -0.97 -2.40
C THR A 16 8.85 -0.69 -0.91
N ILE A 17 8.22 0.38 -0.44
CA ILE A 17 8.17 0.75 0.96
C ILE A 17 6.74 0.70 1.48
N ARG A 18 6.54 0.05 2.62
CA ARG A 18 5.24 0.03 3.31
C ARG A 18 4.90 1.43 3.81
N THR A 19 3.75 1.92 3.41
CA THR A 19 3.23 3.24 3.75
C THR A 19 1.86 3.11 4.39
N ILE A 20 1.68 3.77 5.53
CA ILE A 20 0.40 3.82 6.24
C ILE A 20 -0.40 5.01 5.68
N PRO A 21 -1.56 4.81 5.05
CA PRO A 21 -2.40 5.90 4.61
C PRO A 21 -2.90 6.68 5.84
N LYS A 22 -3.08 8.00 5.68
CA LYS A 22 -3.83 8.78 6.67
C LYS A 22 -5.22 8.17 6.79
N ARG A 23 -5.64 7.81 8.02
CA ARG A 23 -6.99 7.31 8.27
C ARG A 23 -8.01 8.33 7.75
N LYS A 24 -8.84 7.90 6.81
CA LYS A 24 -9.99 8.67 6.32
C LYS A 24 -11.25 8.07 6.93
N LYS A 25 -12.31 8.87 7.08
CA LYS A 25 -13.64 8.32 7.39
C LYS A 25 -13.99 7.29 6.32
N LEU A 26 -14.44 6.11 6.76
CA LEU A 26 -14.96 5.09 5.86
C LEU A 26 -16.18 5.66 5.13
N LYS A 27 -16.33 5.33 3.85
CA LYS A 27 -17.56 5.68 3.13
C LYS A 27 -18.71 4.81 3.66
N PRO A 28 -19.97 5.29 3.60
CA PRO A 28 -21.12 4.55 4.14
C PRO A 28 -21.22 3.10 3.63
N ASP A 29 -20.92 2.86 2.36
CA ASP A 29 -21.02 1.53 1.73
C ASP A 29 -19.70 0.75 1.70
N GLN A 30 -18.66 1.23 2.39
CA GLN A 30 -17.33 0.66 2.31
C GLN A 30 -17.19 -0.55 3.25
N LYS A 31 -17.22 -1.75 2.67
CA LYS A 31 -17.13 -3.03 3.40
C LYS A 31 -15.72 -3.38 3.91
N TYR A 32 -14.68 -2.75 3.36
CA TYR A 32 -13.30 -3.01 3.78
C TYR A 32 -12.40 -1.80 3.53
N TYR A 33 -11.28 -1.75 4.24
CA TYR A 33 -10.20 -0.79 4.00
C TYR A 33 -8.84 -1.45 4.11
N PHE A 34 -7.83 -0.83 3.50
CA PHE A 34 -6.45 -1.28 3.63
C PHE A 34 -5.73 -0.46 4.70
N THR A 35 -5.11 -1.14 5.66
CA THR A 35 -4.36 -0.54 6.77
C THR A 35 -3.00 0.02 6.33
N TYR A 36 -2.43 -0.52 5.26
CA TYR A 36 -1.22 -0.02 4.61
C TYR A 36 -1.22 -0.37 3.13
N TYR A 37 -0.33 0.28 2.38
CA TYR A 37 -0.03 -0.02 0.99
C TYR A 37 1.47 0.05 0.76
N TYR A 38 1.97 -0.59 -0.28
CA TYR A 38 3.35 -0.49 -0.71
C TYR A 38 3.49 0.56 -1.81
N LYS A 39 4.47 1.45 -1.68
CA LYS A 39 4.81 2.46 -2.68
C LYS A 39 6.17 2.13 -3.30
N CYS A 40 6.30 2.25 -4.62
CA CYS A 40 7.61 2.12 -5.27
C CYS A 40 8.59 3.19 -4.74
N THR A 41 9.83 2.79 -4.47
CA THR A 41 10.88 3.70 -4.02
C THR A 41 11.41 4.60 -5.13
N ASP A 42 11.23 4.20 -6.40
CA ASP A 42 11.67 4.98 -7.58
C ASP A 42 10.67 6.07 -7.98
N TYR A 43 10.01 6.69 -7.00
CA TYR A 43 9.13 7.84 -7.23
C TYR A 43 9.99 9.12 -7.44
N PRO A 44 9.68 10.00 -8.42
CA PRO A 44 8.45 10.10 -9.22
C PRO A 44 8.46 9.34 -10.56
N LYS A 45 9.56 8.66 -10.91
CA LYS A 45 9.71 7.94 -12.19
C LYS A 45 8.74 6.76 -12.29
N CYS A 46 8.60 6.00 -11.21
CA CYS A 46 7.60 4.95 -11.06
C CYS A 46 6.61 5.32 -9.94
N ARG A 47 5.34 5.48 -10.30
CA ARG A 47 4.25 5.83 -9.37
C ARG A 47 3.46 4.61 -8.88
N GLY A 48 4.09 3.43 -8.91
CA GLY A 48 3.46 2.18 -8.49
C GLY A 48 3.03 2.22 -7.02
N ILE A 49 1.74 1.95 -6.79
CA ILE A 49 1.13 1.78 -5.47
C ILE A 49 0.41 0.44 -5.47
N PHE A 50 0.65 -0.35 -4.43
CA PHE A 50 0.17 -1.73 -4.34
C PHE A 50 -0.53 -1.96 -3.00
N HIS A 51 -1.72 -2.54 -3.04
CA HIS A 51 -2.41 -3.03 -1.86
C HIS A 51 -2.19 -4.53 -1.75
N VAL A 52 -2.15 -5.05 -0.53
CA VAL A 52 -1.97 -6.47 -0.25
C VAL A 52 -3.15 -6.99 0.56
N GLU A 53 -3.55 -8.23 0.32
CA GLU A 53 -4.70 -8.83 1.02
C GLU A 53 -4.46 -8.90 2.54
N GLU A 54 -3.22 -9.11 2.99
CA GLU A 54 -2.86 -9.06 4.42
C GLU A 54 -3.08 -7.68 5.08
N ALA A 55 -3.19 -6.60 4.29
CA ALA A 55 -3.52 -5.27 4.78
C ALA A 55 -5.02 -4.99 4.81
N LYS A 56 -5.85 -5.85 4.21
CA LYS A 56 -7.29 -5.67 4.07
C LYS A 56 -7.98 -6.00 5.39
N VAL A 57 -8.77 -5.05 5.88
CA VAL A 57 -9.59 -5.18 7.08
C VAL A 57 -11.04 -4.97 6.68
N TRP A 58 -11.89 -5.95 7.00
CA TRP A 58 -13.33 -5.84 6.81
C TRP A 58 -13.94 -4.97 7.91
N VAL A 59 -14.98 -4.23 7.54
CA VAL A 59 -15.76 -3.39 8.44
C VAL A 59 -17.01 -4.21 8.78
N ASP A 60 -17.13 -4.64 10.03
CA ASP A 60 -18.36 -5.24 10.58
C ASP A 60 -19.45 -4.19 10.79
#